data_AF-A0A3S0IHP6-F1
#
_entry.id   AF-A0A3S0IHP6-F1
#
_cell.length_a   1.000
_cell.length_b   1.000
_cell.length_c   1.000
_cell.angle_alpha   90.00
_cell.angle_beta   90.00
_cell.angle_gamma   90.00
#
_symmetry.space_group_name_H-M   'P 1'
#
loop_
_entity.id
_entity.type
_entity.pdbx_description
1 polymer ?
#
loop_
_entity_poly.entity_id
_entity_poly.type
_entity_poly.pdbx_seq_one_letter_code
_entity_poly.pdbx_strand_id
1 'polypeptide(L)'
;MKLLVLSDLHVGSKARAQDFSTSPDDMACRNTPNFFQDFSDLVESQKINVTHILIAGDITQTAAYDEFDLASKKSKPLLNCLMYA
;
A
#
# COMPACT_ATOMS: atom_id res chain seq x y z
N MET A 1 -10.68 19.37 -6.48
CA MET A 1 -10.39 17.92 -6.57
C MET A 1 -8.94 17.70 -6.19
N LYS A 2 -8.65 16.76 -5.27
CA LYS A 2 -7.28 16.40 -4.87
C LYS A 2 -7.10 14.89 -5.05
N LEU A 3 -6.01 14.48 -5.66
CA LEU A 3 -5.72 13.10 -6.05
C LEU A 3 -4.46 12.63 -5.33
N LEU A 4 -4.54 11.47 -4.68
CA LEU A 4 -3.36 10.71 -4.27
C LEU A 4 -3.00 9.75 -5.40
N VAL A 5 -1.74 9.77 -5.83
CA VAL A 5 -1.23 8.81 -6.82
C VAL A 5 -0.27 7.87 -6.12
N LEU A 6 -0.55 6.57 -6.22
CA LEU A 6 0.33 5.49 -5.82
C LEU A 6 0.75 4.71 -7.06
N SER A 7 1.92 4.06 -7.02
CA SER A 7 2.47 3.30 -8.13
C SER A 7 3.39 2.22 -7.58
N ASP A 8 3.71 1.22 -8.40
CA ASP A 8 4.78 0.24 -8.14
C ASP A 8 4.63 -0.43 -6.76
N LEU A 9 3.40 -0.81 -6.40
CA LEU A 9 3.13 -1.49 -5.14
C LEU A 9 3.82 -2.86 -5.11
N HIS A 10 3.96 -3.50 -6.28
CA HIS A 10 4.57 -4.82 -6.45
C HIS A 10 4.12 -5.81 -5.36
N VAL A 11 2.80 -5.87 -5.11
CA VAL A 11 2.19 -6.81 -4.16
C VAL A 11 2.61 -8.23 -4.54
N GLY A 12 3.18 -8.96 -3.60
CA GLY A 12 3.80 -10.27 -3.85
C GLY A 12 4.96 -10.57 -2.91
N SER A 13 5.66 -11.68 -3.14
CA SER A 13 6.67 -12.19 -2.21
C SER A 13 7.89 -11.27 -2.02
N LYS A 14 8.15 -10.39 -2.99
CA LYS A 14 9.22 -9.38 -2.96
C LYS A 14 8.69 -7.96 -2.78
N ALA A 15 7.44 -7.79 -2.35
CA ALA A 15 6.93 -6.48 -1.99
C ALA A 15 7.86 -5.85 -0.95
N ARG A 16 8.17 -4.56 -1.11
CA ARG A 16 9.02 -3.82 -0.16
C ARG A 16 8.34 -3.62 1.18
N ALA A 17 7.04 -3.36 1.13
CA ALA A 17 6.20 -3.19 2.30
C ALA A 17 5.65 -4.55 2.74
N GLN A 18 5.91 -4.91 4.00
CA GLN A 18 5.48 -6.19 4.56
C GLN A 18 3.96 -6.36 4.48
N ASP A 19 3.23 -5.26 4.65
CA ASP A 19 1.77 -5.18 4.51
C ASP A 19 1.23 -5.65 3.15
N PHE A 20 2.05 -5.58 2.11
CA PHE A 20 1.73 -5.95 0.73
C PHE A 20 2.44 -7.25 0.30
N SER A 21 3.09 -7.95 1.23
CA SER A 21 3.83 -9.17 0.93
C SER A 21 2.98 -10.42 1.12
N THR A 22 3.05 -11.34 0.15
CA THR A 22 2.54 -12.72 0.31
C THR A 22 3.54 -13.61 1.07
N SER A 23 4.73 -13.10 1.39
CA SER A 23 5.79 -13.77 2.16
C SER A 23 6.42 -12.78 3.16
N PRO A 24 5.68 -12.38 4.21
CA PRO A 24 6.03 -11.25 5.07
C PRO A 24 7.32 -11.44 5.90
N ASP A 25 7.86 -12.66 5.97
CA ASP A 25 9.11 -12.97 6.67
C ASP A 25 10.37 -12.87 5.76
N ASP A 26 10.20 -12.52 4.47
CA ASP A 26 11.31 -12.34 3.53
C ASP A 26 12.16 -11.09 3.89
N MET A 27 13.47 -11.18 3.66
CA MET A 27 14.42 -10.08 3.73
C MET A 27 13.97 -8.83 2.96
N ALA A 28 13.25 -9.00 1.85
CA ALA A 28 12.75 -7.90 1.02
C ALA A 28 11.85 -6.91 1.78
N CYS A 29 11.15 -7.36 2.81
CA CYS A 29 10.20 -6.56 3.59
C CYS A 29 10.84 -5.76 4.75
N ARG A 30 12.12 -6.04 5.09
CA ARG A 30 12.75 -5.55 6.33
C ARG A 30 12.83 -4.04 6.47
N ASN A 31 12.85 -3.32 5.36
CA ASN A 31 13.02 -1.86 5.36
C ASN A 31 11.68 -1.11 5.48
N THR A 32 10.54 -1.79 5.33
CA THR A 32 9.21 -1.17 5.46
C THR A 32 8.25 -2.17 6.12
N PRO A 33 8.43 -2.41 7.43
CA PRO A 33 7.64 -3.42 8.15
C PRO A 33 6.18 -3.01 8.35
N ASN A 34 5.89 -1.71 8.51
CA ASN A 34 4.54 -1.20 8.80
C ASN A 34 4.19 -0.02 7.89
N PHE A 35 4.04 -0.27 6.59
CA PHE A 35 3.73 0.77 5.61
C PHE A 35 2.47 1.55 5.98
N PHE A 36 1.40 0.88 6.43
CA PHE A 36 0.16 1.59 6.76
C PHE A 36 0.30 2.56 7.93
N GLN A 37 1.13 2.22 8.93
CA GLN A 37 1.39 3.13 10.04
C GLN A 37 2.19 4.34 9.56
N ASP A 38 3.31 4.09 8.87
CA ASP A 38 4.16 5.16 8.33
C ASP A 38 3.39 6.09 7.39
N PHE A 39 2.50 5.51 6.57
CA PHE A 39 1.63 6.25 5.67
C PHE A 39 0.58 7.06 6.43
N SER A 40 -0.05 6.50 7.47
CA SER A 40 -1.00 7.23 8.32
C SER A 40 -0.35 8.43 9.00
N ASP A 41 0.85 8.25 9.57
CA ASP A 41 1.61 9.31 10.23
C ASP A 41 1.97 10.44 9.25
N LEU A 42 2.30 10.08 8.00
CA LEU A 42 2.55 11.05 6.94
C LEU A 42 1.28 11.85 6.60
N VAL A 43 0.14 11.17 6.46
CA VAL A 43 -1.14 11.80 6.13
C VAL A 43 -1.53 12.81 7.21
N GLU A 44 -1.43 12.43 8.49
CA GLU A 44 -1.75 13.29 9.63
C GLU A 44 -0.78 14.49 9.69
N SER A 45 0.53 14.25 9.68
CA SER A 45 1.55 15.30 9.82
C SER A 45 1.50 16.34 8.70
N GLN A 46 1.20 15.91 7.48
CA GLN A 46 1.09 16.77 6.31
C GLN A 46 -0.33 17.30 6.06
N LYS A 47 -1.31 16.89 6.89
CA LYS A 47 -2.74 17.22 6.73
C LYS A 47 -3.23 16.90 5.32
N ILE A 48 -2.83 15.73 4.80
CA ILE A 48 -3.18 15.28 3.45
C ILE A 48 -4.67 14.97 3.43
N ASN A 49 -5.40 15.71 2.60
CA ASN A 49 -6.81 15.47 2.35
C ASN A 49 -6.99 15.28 0.84
N VAL A 50 -7.50 14.11 0.43
CA VAL A 50 -7.72 13.74 -0.97
C VAL A 50 -9.14 13.24 -1.19
N THR A 51 -9.60 13.41 -2.41
CA THR A 51 -10.94 12.97 -2.84
C THR A 51 -10.92 11.65 -3.59
N HIS A 52 -9.76 11.29 -4.14
CA HIS A 52 -9.58 10.13 -5.01
C HIS A 52 -8.18 9.55 -4.81
N ILE A 53 -8.07 8.24 -5.02
CA ILE A 53 -6.80 7.52 -5.13
C ILE A 53 -6.71 6.96 -6.55
N LEU A 54 -5.57 7.17 -7.19
CA LEU A 54 -5.20 6.50 -8.44
C LEU A 54 -4.00 5.60 -8.15
N ILE A 55 -4.09 4.32 -8.52
CA ILE A 55 -2.97 3.39 -8.47
C ILE A 55 -2.50 3.16 -9.91
N ALA A 56 -1.34 3.73 -10.25
CA ALA A 56 -0.82 3.85 -11.60
C ALA A 56 0.08 2.66 -11.97
N GLY A 57 -0.51 1.48 -12.18
CA GLY A 57 0.22 0.30 -12.68
C GLY A 57 1.08 -0.40 -11.62
N ASP A 58 1.74 -1.48 -12.04
CA ASP A 58 2.62 -2.34 -11.23
C ASP A 58 2.08 -2.66 -9.84
N ILE A 59 0.77 -2.94 -9.80
CA ILE A 59 0.03 -3.28 -8.58
C ILE A 59 0.59 -4.59 -8.00
N THR A 60 0.81 -5.59 -8.85
CA THR A 60 1.26 -6.93 -8.47
C THR A 60 2.65 -7.21 -9.01
N GLN A 61 3.40 -8.07 -8.35
CA GLN A 61 4.75 -8.42 -8.77
C GLN A 61 4.80 -9.37 -9.97
N THR A 62 3.95 -10.40 -9.98
CA THR A 62 3.94 -11.46 -11.01
C THR A 62 2.58 -11.67 -11.67
N ALA A 63 1.58 -10.88 -11.28
CA ALA A 63 0.18 -11.01 -11.71
C ALA A 63 -0.47 -12.33 -11.27
N ALA A 64 0.01 -12.90 -10.18
CA ALA A 64 -0.60 -14.08 -9.58
C ALA A 64 -1.93 -13.71 -8.87
N TYR A 65 -2.86 -14.66 -8.80
CA TYR A 65 -4.20 -14.40 -8.27
C TYR A 65 -4.17 -13.98 -6.79
N ASP A 66 -3.33 -14.62 -5.99
CA ASP A 66 -3.14 -14.31 -4.56
C ASP A 66 -2.56 -12.91 -4.34
N GLU A 67 -1.72 -12.41 -5.25
CA GLU A 67 -1.23 -11.02 -5.24
C GLU A 67 -2.39 -10.04 -5.45
N PHE A 68 -3.27 -10.30 -6.43
CA PHE A 68 -4.45 -9.46 -6.66
C PHE A 68 -5.46 -9.54 -5.50
N ASP A 69 -5.68 -10.72 -4.95
CA ASP A 69 -6.55 -10.92 -3.78
C ASP A 69 -6.01 -10.16 -2.56
N LEU A 70 -4.69 -10.22 -2.32
CA LEU A 70 -4.04 -9.43 -1.28
C LEU A 70 -4.18 -7.93 -1.55
N ALA A 71 -3.87 -7.46 -2.76
CA ALA A 71 -4.01 -6.05 -3.13
C ALA A 71 -5.44 -5.53 -2.88
N SER A 72 -6.46 -6.32 -3.28
CA SER A 72 -7.87 -6.02 -3.04
C SER A 72 -8.17 -5.88 -1.54
N LYS A 73 -7.72 -6.83 -0.71
CA LYS A 73 -7.89 -6.78 0.76
C LYS A 73 -7.21 -5.56 1.39
N LYS A 74 -6.13 -5.06 0.79
CA LYS A 74 -5.37 -3.90 1.29
C LYS A 74 -5.93 -2.54 0.84
N SER A 75 -6.87 -2.50 -0.11
CA SER A 75 -7.52 -1.26 -0.54
C SER A 75 -8.27 -0.53 0.59
N LYS A 76 -8.97 -1.29 1.46
CA LYS A 76 -9.74 -0.71 2.56
C LYS A 76 -8.86 -0.17 3.71
N PRO A 77 -7.82 -0.90 4.17
CA PRO A 77 -6.81 -0.33 5.07
C PRO A 77 -6.18 0.97 4.53
N LEU A 78 -5.81 1.02 3.26
CA LEU A 78 -5.26 2.22 2.62
C LEU A 78 -6.23 3.40 2.70
N LEU A 79 -7.52 3.18 2.42
CA LEU A 79 -8.55 4.21 2.53
C LEU A 79 -8.74 4.69 3.97
N ASN A 80 -8.66 3.79 4.96
CA ASN A 80 -8.81 4.15 6.36
C ASN A 80 -7.71 5.13 6.82
N CYS A 81 -6.47 4.97 6.34
CA CYS A 81 -5.38 5.92 6.61
C CYS A 81 -5.69 7.34 6.12
N LEU A 82 -6.62 7.52 5.17
CA LEU A 82 -6.99 8.83 4.63
C LEU A 82 -8.25 9.42 5.26
N MET A 83 -9.08 8.60 5.92
CA MET A 83 -10.34 9.04 6.52
C MET A 83 -10.23 9.33 8.03
N TYR A 84 -9.27 8.71 8.70
CA TYR A 84 -9.11 8.78 10.16
C TYR A 84 -7.77 9.38 10.62
N ALA A 85 -7.01 9.95 9.67
CA ALA A 85 -5.79 10.72 9.94
C ALA A 85 -6.07 12.22 10.08
#